data_AF-A0A942BEH4-F1
#
_entry.id   AF-A0A942BEH4-F1
#
_cell.length_a   1.000
_cell.length_b   1.000
_cell.length_c   1.000
_cell.angle_alpha   90.00
_cell.angle_beta   90.00
_cell.angle_gamma   90.00
#
_symmetry.space_group_name_H-M   'P 1'
#
loop_
_entity.id
_entity.type
_entity.pdbx_description
1 polymer ?
#
loop_
_entity_poly.entity_id
_entity_poly.type
_entity_poly.pdbx_seq_one_letter_code
_entity_poly.pdbx_strand_id
1 'polypeptide(L)'
;MALASVLGASASAALLYSNAWDGGDTAFASQNDTTGGGYGNYATTFAGFNVGGPVTINEVSWVGMFFNNPVHGNITGFTLNFYSDNAGSVGSLLSTQHFNGNASETSLGNSPLGFPVYGYDQNVAGVAISGAGWVSIVADLAFPPQWGLASGVNTGPLGYQTFFGSTNQLGNSVNVKIYGDRAVPEPASMTVLGLGVAALARKRRAAKRA
;
A
#
# COMPACT_ATOMS: atom_id res chain seq x y z
N MET A 1 8.52 47.31 6.98
CA MET A 1 8.99 45.95 7.34
C MET A 1 7.87 44.99 6.95
N ALA A 2 7.97 44.34 5.79
CA ALA A 2 6.91 43.47 5.30
C ALA A 2 7.16 42.04 5.77
N LEU A 3 6.24 41.51 6.58
CA LEU A 3 6.26 40.15 7.09
C LEU A 3 5.90 39.20 5.94
N ALA A 4 6.85 38.41 5.46
CA ALA A 4 6.58 37.34 4.50
C ALA A 4 6.05 36.12 5.27
N SER A 5 4.74 35.90 5.23
CA SER A 5 4.14 34.66 5.74
C SER A 5 4.48 33.51 4.78
N VAL A 6 5.38 32.63 5.19
CA VAL A 6 5.61 31.35 4.51
C VAL A 6 4.43 30.45 4.86
N LEU A 7 3.52 30.25 3.90
CA LEU A 7 2.52 29.19 3.98
C LEU A 7 3.26 27.87 3.69
N GLY A 8 3.65 27.16 4.74
CA GLY A 8 4.09 25.78 4.63
C GLY A 8 2.87 24.89 4.40
N ALA A 9 2.67 24.41 3.17
CA ALA A 9 1.73 23.34 2.90
C ALA A 9 2.30 22.02 3.42
N SER A 10 1.52 21.26 4.17
CA SER A 10 1.87 19.89 4.57
C SER A 10 1.81 18.98 3.34
N ALA A 11 2.95 18.41 2.94
CA ALA A 11 3.00 17.45 1.85
C ALA A 11 2.22 16.17 2.22
N SER A 12 1.23 15.79 1.41
CA SER A 12 0.57 14.49 1.49
C SER A 12 1.42 13.42 0.78
N ALA A 13 1.41 12.18 1.28
CA ALA A 13 2.16 11.09 0.67
C ALA A 13 1.67 10.82 -0.77
N ALA A 14 2.59 10.76 -1.72
CA ALA A 14 2.26 10.53 -3.12
C ALA A 14 2.02 9.04 -3.38
N LEU A 15 1.03 8.71 -4.22
CA LEU A 15 0.83 7.34 -4.71
C LEU A 15 2.03 6.91 -5.57
N LEU A 16 2.74 5.88 -5.12
CA LEU A 16 3.95 5.35 -5.78
C LEU A 16 3.64 4.14 -6.66
N TYR A 17 2.71 3.30 -6.22
CA TYR A 17 2.28 2.10 -6.92
C TYR A 17 0.84 1.77 -6.55
N SER A 18 0.08 1.24 -7.52
CA SER A 18 -1.29 0.78 -7.30
C SER A 18 -1.57 -0.43 -8.17
N ASN A 19 -2.03 -1.50 -7.54
CA ASN A 19 -2.72 -2.62 -8.18
C ASN A 19 -4.11 -2.70 -7.58
N ALA A 20 -5.13 -2.19 -8.28
CA ALA A 20 -6.49 -2.13 -7.77
C ALA A 20 -7.11 -3.52 -7.61
N TRP A 21 -8.03 -3.69 -6.65
CA TRP A 21 -8.83 -4.91 -6.50
C TRP A 21 -9.65 -5.10 -7.78
N ASP A 22 -9.73 -6.35 -8.23
CA ASP A 22 -10.45 -6.72 -9.47
C ASP A 22 -11.97 -6.77 -9.32
N GLY A 23 -12.49 -6.60 -8.10
CA GLY A 23 -13.92 -6.69 -7.80
C GLY A 23 -14.46 -8.13 -7.75
N GLY A 24 -13.56 -9.13 -7.86
CA GLY A 24 -13.90 -10.53 -7.88
C GLY A 24 -13.87 -11.21 -6.50
N ASP A 25 -14.00 -12.53 -6.53
CA ASP A 25 -14.11 -13.39 -5.34
C ASP A 25 -12.80 -14.08 -4.95
N THR A 26 -11.69 -13.74 -5.60
CA THR A 26 -10.41 -14.39 -5.37
C THR A 26 -9.69 -13.70 -4.22
N ALA A 27 -9.34 -14.47 -3.19
CA ALA A 27 -8.38 -14.06 -2.17
C ALA A 27 -7.42 -15.18 -1.79
N PHE A 28 -6.28 -14.74 -1.28
CA PHE A 28 -5.20 -15.60 -0.84
C PHE A 28 -5.04 -15.44 0.66
N ALA A 29 -5.21 -16.54 1.40
CA ALA A 29 -5.02 -16.59 2.84
C ALA A 29 -3.74 -15.87 3.30
N SER A 30 -3.87 -15.04 4.32
CA SER A 30 -2.74 -14.30 4.89
C SER A 30 -3.03 -13.97 6.35
N GLN A 31 -2.92 -14.97 7.21
CA GLN A 31 -3.45 -14.94 8.57
C GLN A 31 -2.51 -15.65 9.55
N ASN A 32 -2.36 -15.01 10.70
CA ASN A 32 -1.82 -15.59 11.91
C ASN A 32 -2.99 -15.93 12.85
N ASP A 33 -3.22 -17.24 13.06
CA ASP A 33 -4.21 -17.74 13.99
C ASP A 33 -3.75 -17.56 15.44
N THR A 34 -4.38 -16.60 16.11
CA THR A 34 -4.05 -16.19 17.48
C THR A 34 -4.67 -17.09 18.55
N THR A 35 -5.44 -18.11 18.16
CA THR A 35 -6.05 -19.06 19.10
C THR A 35 -4.95 -19.85 19.82
N GLY A 36 -5.07 -20.03 21.15
CA GLY A 36 -4.15 -20.86 21.92
C GLY A 36 -4.18 -22.31 21.41
N GLY A 37 -3.07 -22.81 20.85
CA GLY A 37 -2.99 -24.13 20.21
C GLY A 37 -3.54 -24.17 18.77
N GLY A 38 -3.86 -23.01 18.20
CA GLY A 38 -4.27 -22.85 16.80
C GLY A 38 -3.11 -23.01 15.82
N TYR A 39 -3.34 -22.63 14.56
CA TYR A 39 -2.38 -22.85 13.47
C TYR A 39 -1.19 -21.87 13.46
N GLY A 40 -1.19 -20.83 14.30
CA GLY A 40 -0.18 -19.76 14.26
C GLY A 40 -0.14 -19.06 12.91
N ASN A 41 1.03 -18.60 12.46
CA ASN A 41 1.19 -18.05 11.11
C ASN A 41 1.24 -19.18 10.07
N TYR A 42 0.06 -19.62 9.63
CA TYR A 42 -0.08 -20.71 8.67
C TYR A 42 -0.19 -20.23 7.22
N ALA A 43 -0.45 -18.94 7.00
CA ALA A 43 -0.61 -18.37 5.68
C ALA A 43 -0.01 -16.97 5.60
N THR A 44 0.84 -16.72 4.60
CA THR A 44 1.42 -15.40 4.31
C THR A 44 1.36 -15.15 2.82
N THR A 45 0.64 -14.11 2.40
CA THR A 45 0.57 -13.67 1.00
C THR A 45 1.48 -12.46 0.78
N PHE A 46 2.20 -12.46 -0.34
CA PHE A 46 3.15 -11.44 -0.75
C PHE A 46 2.62 -10.71 -1.99
N ALA A 47 2.47 -9.40 -1.90
CA ALA A 47 2.14 -8.51 -3.01
C ALA A 47 3.43 -7.86 -3.55
N GLY A 48 3.70 -8.06 -4.84
CA GLY A 48 4.81 -7.40 -5.53
C GLY A 48 4.43 -5.99 -5.99
N PHE A 49 5.40 -5.08 -5.95
CA PHE A 49 5.24 -3.71 -6.42
C PHE A 49 6.53 -3.18 -7.06
N ASN A 50 6.43 -2.13 -7.87
CA ASN A 50 7.59 -1.44 -8.42
C ASN A 50 7.37 0.08 -8.39
N VAL A 51 8.23 0.78 -7.67
CA VAL A 51 8.16 2.24 -7.49
C VAL A 51 9.03 3.01 -8.50
N GLY A 52 9.84 2.33 -9.32
CA GLY A 52 10.62 2.92 -10.42
C GLY A 52 11.85 3.74 -10.03
N GLY A 53 12.12 3.95 -8.73
CA GLY A 53 13.31 4.64 -8.23
C GLY A 53 13.35 4.68 -6.70
N PRO A 54 14.36 5.33 -6.10
CA PRO A 54 14.49 5.45 -4.65
C PRO A 54 13.36 6.28 -4.04
N VAL A 55 12.71 5.74 -3.03
CA VAL A 55 11.60 6.37 -2.28
C VAL A 55 11.59 5.85 -0.83
N THR A 56 10.88 6.55 0.03
CA THR A 56 10.48 6.10 1.37
C THR A 56 8.97 5.84 1.37
N ILE A 57 8.57 4.58 1.60
CA ILE A 57 7.17 4.20 1.76
C ILE A 57 6.68 4.65 3.13
N ASN A 58 5.55 5.36 3.16
CA ASN A 58 4.97 5.93 4.38
C ASN A 58 3.56 5.40 4.68
N GLU A 59 2.87 4.83 3.69
CA GLU A 59 1.53 4.27 3.87
C GLU A 59 1.32 3.12 2.89
N VAL A 60 0.55 2.13 3.34
CA VAL A 60 0.10 0.98 2.54
C VAL A 60 -1.40 0.86 2.69
N SER A 61 -2.10 0.68 1.56
CA SER A 61 -3.52 0.33 1.53
C SER A 61 -3.74 -1.00 0.85
N TRP A 62 -4.71 -1.78 1.32
CA TRP A 62 -5.05 -3.07 0.73
C TRP A 62 -6.52 -3.41 0.93
N VAL A 63 -6.99 -4.41 0.18
CA VAL A 63 -8.32 -4.99 0.28
C VAL A 63 -8.17 -6.43 0.74
N GLY A 64 -8.95 -6.81 1.74
CA GLY A 64 -9.05 -8.18 2.24
C GLY A 64 -10.48 -8.67 2.24
N MET A 65 -10.64 -9.98 2.33
CA MET A 65 -11.96 -10.62 2.39
C MET A 65 -11.97 -11.84 3.30
N PHE A 66 -13.16 -12.14 3.83
CA PHE A 66 -13.44 -13.34 4.61
C PHE A 66 -14.10 -14.38 3.71
N PHE A 67 -13.36 -15.41 3.29
CA PHE A 67 -13.77 -16.31 2.20
C PHE A 67 -14.01 -17.77 2.62
N ASN A 68 -13.48 -18.22 3.76
CA ASN A 68 -13.76 -19.54 4.32
C ASN A 68 -14.37 -19.37 5.73
N ASN A 69 -15.60 -19.85 5.90
CA ASN A 69 -16.58 -19.35 6.87
C ASN A 69 -16.79 -17.83 6.71
N PRO A 70 -17.53 -17.37 5.68
CA PRO A 70 -17.56 -15.97 5.22
C PRO A 70 -18.38 -15.06 6.14
N VAL A 71 -17.92 -14.95 7.38
CA VAL A 71 -18.43 -14.09 8.43
C VAL A 71 -17.29 -13.14 8.80
N HIS A 72 -17.62 -11.89 9.09
CA HIS A 72 -16.65 -10.91 9.57
C HIS A 72 -16.00 -11.41 10.86
N GLY A 73 -14.68 -11.50 10.88
CA GLY A 73 -13.88 -11.86 12.04
C GLY A 73 -13.27 -10.64 12.71
N ASN A 74 -12.99 -10.74 14.00
CA ASN A 74 -12.35 -9.66 14.76
C ASN A 74 -10.83 -9.68 14.56
N ILE A 75 -10.32 -8.89 13.62
CA ILE A 75 -8.88 -8.70 13.41
C ILE A 75 -8.34 -7.81 14.53
N THR A 76 -7.35 -8.31 15.27
CA THR A 76 -6.75 -7.61 16.42
C THR A 76 -5.45 -6.89 16.09
N GLY A 77 -4.85 -7.21 14.94
CA GLY A 77 -3.59 -6.63 14.51
C GLY A 77 -3.24 -7.00 13.08
N PHE A 78 -2.24 -6.31 12.54
CA PHE A 78 -1.63 -6.64 11.27
C PHE A 78 -0.11 -6.61 11.41
N THR A 79 0.55 -7.58 10.78
CA THR A 79 1.99 -7.58 10.58
C THR A 79 2.31 -7.38 9.12
N LEU A 80 2.99 -6.27 8.82
CA LEU A 80 3.49 -5.93 7.49
C LEU A 80 4.99 -6.17 7.43
N ASN A 81 5.44 -6.98 6.48
CA ASN A 81 6.85 -7.19 6.22
C ASN A 81 7.19 -6.72 4.81
N PHE A 82 8.25 -5.93 4.68
CA PHE A 82 8.77 -5.44 3.41
C PHE A 82 10.02 -6.21 3.03
N TYR A 83 10.15 -6.59 1.77
CA TYR A 83 11.27 -7.35 1.26
C TYR A 83 11.84 -6.69 0.01
N SER A 84 13.15 -6.88 -0.18
CA SER A 84 13.79 -6.57 -1.45
C SER A 84 13.28 -7.49 -2.55
N ASP A 85 13.45 -7.09 -3.80
CA ASP A 85 13.28 -7.99 -4.93
C ASP A 85 14.51 -8.88 -5.11
N ASN A 86 14.28 -10.14 -5.48
CA ASN A 86 15.31 -11.10 -5.87
C ASN A 86 14.98 -11.67 -7.26
N ALA A 87 15.24 -10.86 -8.30
CA ALA A 87 15.01 -11.21 -9.70
C ALA A 87 13.55 -11.61 -9.99
N GLY A 88 12.60 -10.84 -9.48
CA GLY A 88 11.17 -11.10 -9.65
C GLY A 88 10.58 -12.11 -8.66
N SER A 89 11.30 -12.44 -7.59
CA SER A 89 10.83 -13.23 -6.44
C SER A 89 11.06 -12.49 -5.12
N VAL A 90 10.38 -12.92 -4.06
CA VAL A 90 10.56 -12.36 -2.71
C VAL A 90 12.02 -12.51 -2.26
N GLY A 91 12.67 -11.39 -1.94
CA GLY A 91 14.06 -11.32 -1.49
C GLY A 91 14.23 -11.25 0.03
N SER A 92 15.26 -10.53 0.47
CA SER A 92 15.58 -10.37 1.90
C SER A 92 14.60 -9.44 2.59
N LEU A 93 14.25 -9.75 3.84
CA LEU A 93 13.47 -8.86 4.71
C LEU A 93 14.21 -7.54 4.93
N LEU A 94 13.52 -6.43 4.69
CA LEU A 94 13.99 -5.06 4.88
C LEU A 94 13.42 -4.44 6.15
N SER A 95 12.15 -4.68 6.43
CA SER A 95 11.45 -4.09 7.58
C SER A 95 10.27 -4.98 8.01
N THR A 96 10.06 -5.06 9.32
CA THR A 96 8.88 -5.67 9.94
C THR A 96 8.19 -4.61 10.77
N GLN A 97 6.89 -4.47 10.58
CA GLN A 97 6.07 -3.52 11.34
C GLN A 97 4.78 -4.20 11.77
N HIS A 98 4.51 -4.11 13.06
CA HIS A 98 3.29 -4.63 13.66
C HIS A 98 2.41 -3.48 14.12
N PHE A 99 1.12 -3.59 13.81
CA PHE A 99 0.11 -2.59 14.14
C PHE A 99 -1.01 -3.25 14.92
N ASN A 100 -1.35 -2.67 16.07
CA ASN A 100 -2.52 -3.09 16.85
C ASN A 100 -3.79 -2.52 16.21
N GLY A 101 -4.89 -3.28 16.31
CA GLY A 101 -6.19 -2.93 15.74
C GLY A 101 -6.37 -3.43 14.31
N ASN A 102 -7.43 -2.96 13.66
CA ASN A 102 -7.87 -3.45 12.36
C ASN A 102 -7.46 -2.55 11.18
N ALA A 103 -6.40 -1.74 11.31
CA ALA A 103 -5.86 -0.89 10.24
C ALA A 103 -6.92 -0.03 9.51
N SER A 104 -7.73 0.70 10.28
CA SER A 104 -8.79 1.59 9.76
C SER A 104 -9.81 0.87 8.85
N GLU A 105 -10.11 -0.39 9.17
CA GLU A 105 -11.02 -1.25 8.40
C GLU A 105 -12.32 -0.53 7.99
N THR A 106 -12.61 -0.53 6.69
CA THR A 106 -13.81 0.06 6.10
C THR A 106 -14.52 -0.97 5.24
N SER A 107 -15.82 -1.19 5.49
CA SER A 107 -16.61 -2.14 4.69
C SER A 107 -16.75 -1.65 3.25
N LEU A 108 -16.49 -2.56 2.31
CA LEU A 108 -16.70 -2.37 0.87
C LEU A 108 -17.95 -3.12 0.37
N GLY A 109 -18.74 -3.69 1.28
CA GLY A 109 -19.86 -4.57 0.98
C GLY A 109 -19.42 -6.02 0.82
N ASN A 110 -20.09 -6.74 -0.08
CA ASN A 110 -19.82 -8.15 -0.33
C ASN A 110 -19.36 -8.36 -1.78
N SER A 111 -18.51 -9.36 -1.99
CA SER A 111 -18.12 -9.83 -3.31
C SER A 111 -19.31 -10.46 -4.05
N PRO A 112 -19.21 -10.75 -5.37
CA PRO A 112 -20.28 -11.42 -6.13
C PRO A 112 -20.77 -12.75 -5.54
N LEU A 113 -19.90 -13.54 -4.89
CA LEU A 113 -20.25 -14.76 -4.16
C LEU A 113 -20.67 -14.53 -2.70
N GLY A 114 -20.78 -13.27 -2.27
CA GLY A 114 -21.28 -12.90 -0.96
C GLY A 114 -20.24 -12.83 0.14
N PHE A 115 -18.93 -12.89 -0.17
CA PHE A 115 -17.87 -12.79 0.84
C PHE A 115 -17.78 -11.36 1.39
N PRO A 116 -17.73 -11.15 2.73
CA PRO A 116 -17.49 -9.82 3.28
C PRO A 116 -16.13 -9.26 2.84
N VAL A 117 -16.13 -8.05 2.26
CA VAL A 117 -14.93 -7.38 1.73
C VAL A 117 -14.69 -6.08 2.48
N TYR A 118 -13.42 -5.82 2.80
CA TYR A 118 -13.00 -4.65 3.56
C TYR A 118 -11.74 -4.01 2.97
N GLY A 119 -11.69 -2.69 2.99
CA GLY A 119 -10.51 -1.90 2.71
C GLY A 119 -9.78 -1.56 4.01
N TYR A 120 -8.47 -1.48 3.93
CA TYR A 120 -7.57 -1.22 5.04
C TYR A 120 -6.50 -0.22 4.62
N ASP A 121 -6.07 0.62 5.56
CA ASP A 121 -5.08 1.66 5.34
C ASP A 121 -4.22 1.81 6.60
N GLN A 122 -2.89 1.78 6.42
CA GLN A 122 -1.95 1.86 7.52
C GLN A 122 -0.74 2.73 7.19
N ASN A 123 -0.49 3.72 8.04
CA ASN A 123 0.76 4.45 8.07
C ASN A 123 1.89 3.54 8.56
N VAL A 124 3.00 3.52 7.83
CA VAL A 124 4.19 2.75 8.15
C VAL A 124 5.35 3.68 8.50
N ALA A 125 6.24 3.22 9.38
CA ALA A 125 7.42 3.95 9.82
C ALA A 125 8.51 3.94 8.74
N GLY A 126 8.26 4.61 7.61
CA GLY A 126 9.23 4.97 6.58
C GLY A 126 10.14 3.83 6.09
N VAL A 127 9.75 3.13 5.02
CA VAL A 127 10.57 2.03 4.46
C VAL A 127 11.29 2.49 3.19
N ALA A 128 12.62 2.60 3.27
CA ALA A 128 13.44 2.95 2.12
C ALA A 128 13.49 1.78 1.11
N ILE A 129 13.10 2.04 -0.14
CA ILE A 129 13.16 1.06 -1.22
C ILE A 129 13.51 1.73 -2.54
N SER A 130 14.06 0.97 -3.49
CA SER A 130 14.32 1.43 -4.85
C SER A 130 13.90 0.38 -5.86
N GLY A 131 13.07 0.76 -6.83
CA GLY A 131 12.61 -0.14 -7.89
C GLY A 131 11.59 -1.17 -7.39
N ALA A 132 11.82 -2.45 -7.67
CA ALA A 132 10.91 -3.54 -7.33
C ALA A 132 11.06 -3.99 -5.86
N GLY A 133 9.95 -4.43 -5.27
CA GLY A 133 9.92 -4.95 -3.92
C GLY A 133 8.64 -5.74 -3.63
N TRP A 134 8.57 -6.26 -2.41
CA TRP A 134 7.46 -7.10 -1.96
C TRP A 134 6.98 -6.66 -0.59
N VAL A 135 5.67 -6.78 -0.36
CA VAL A 135 5.08 -6.61 0.97
C VAL A 135 4.23 -7.83 1.29
N SER A 136 4.41 -8.41 2.48
CA SER A 136 3.44 -9.35 3.04
C SER A 136 2.59 -8.66 4.10
N ILE A 137 1.32 -9.02 4.15
CA ILE A 137 0.32 -8.42 5.03
C ILE A 137 -0.41 -9.56 5.71
N VAL A 138 -0.16 -9.78 7.00
CA VAL A 138 -0.73 -10.90 7.75
C VAL A 138 -1.65 -10.36 8.84
N ALA A 139 -2.92 -10.76 8.82
CA ALA A 139 -3.88 -10.40 9.85
C ALA A 139 -3.73 -11.30 11.08
N ASP A 140 -3.76 -10.70 12.27
CA ASP A 140 -3.87 -11.42 13.54
C ASP A 140 -5.36 -11.64 13.86
N LEU A 141 -5.82 -12.88 13.69
CA LEU A 141 -7.23 -13.26 13.77
C LEU A 141 -7.36 -14.74 14.13
N ALA A 142 -8.23 -15.07 15.07
CA ALA A 142 -8.56 -16.46 15.39
C ALA A 142 -9.22 -17.17 14.19
N PHE A 143 -8.73 -18.35 13.83
CA PHE A 143 -9.38 -19.20 12.82
C PHE A 143 -10.35 -20.19 13.50
N PRO A 144 -11.60 -20.34 12.99
CA PRO A 144 -12.26 -19.57 11.93
C PRO A 144 -12.81 -18.20 12.42
N PRO A 145 -13.05 -17.21 11.51
CA PRO A 145 -13.05 -17.31 10.05
C PRO A 145 -11.65 -17.19 9.42
N GLN A 146 -11.59 -17.40 8.11
CA GLN A 146 -10.37 -17.19 7.32
C GLN A 146 -10.39 -15.86 6.59
N TRP A 147 -9.32 -15.08 6.77
CA TRP A 147 -9.07 -13.83 6.08
C TRP A 147 -7.94 -13.99 5.05
N GLY A 148 -8.02 -13.24 3.96
CA GLY A 148 -6.98 -13.18 2.94
C GLY A 148 -6.98 -11.89 2.17
N LEU A 149 -5.86 -11.65 1.47
CA LEU A 149 -5.70 -10.50 0.57
C LEU A 149 -6.43 -10.77 -0.75
N ALA A 150 -7.16 -9.77 -1.23
CA ALA A 150 -7.87 -9.84 -2.49
C ALA A 150 -6.91 -9.80 -3.70
N SER A 151 -7.31 -10.44 -4.80
CA SER A 151 -6.60 -10.34 -6.08
C SER A 151 -6.66 -8.93 -6.66
N GLY A 152 -5.64 -8.56 -7.43
CA GLY A 152 -5.63 -7.33 -8.19
C GLY A 152 -5.94 -7.53 -9.67
N VAL A 153 -6.09 -6.42 -10.40
CA VAL A 153 -6.37 -6.37 -11.85
C VAL A 153 -5.23 -6.86 -12.76
N ASN A 154 -4.19 -7.52 -12.21
CA ASN A 154 -3.08 -8.13 -12.95
C ASN A 154 -2.23 -7.16 -13.78
N THR A 155 -2.11 -5.91 -13.33
CA THR A 155 -1.22 -4.90 -13.94
C THR A 155 0.19 -4.90 -13.38
N GLY A 156 0.47 -5.70 -12.34
CA GLY A 156 1.75 -5.76 -11.63
C GLY A 156 2.34 -7.17 -11.55
N PRO A 157 3.41 -7.37 -10.75
CA PRO A 157 3.98 -8.68 -10.50
C PRO A 157 2.95 -9.65 -9.93
N LEU A 158 3.06 -10.93 -10.30
CA LEU A 158 2.28 -11.99 -9.68
C LEU A 158 2.62 -12.10 -8.19
N GLY A 159 1.64 -12.41 -7.35
CA GLY A 159 1.87 -12.62 -5.93
C GLY A 159 2.56 -13.94 -5.65
N TYR A 160 2.99 -14.09 -4.40
CA TYR A 160 3.38 -15.38 -3.84
C TYR A 160 2.53 -15.66 -2.61
N GLN A 161 2.37 -16.93 -2.27
CA GLN A 161 1.79 -17.33 -0.99
C GLN A 161 2.59 -18.47 -0.39
N THR A 162 2.93 -18.32 0.89
CA THR A 162 3.33 -19.42 1.75
C THR A 162 2.10 -19.91 2.50
N PHE A 163 1.72 -21.17 2.28
CA PHE A 163 0.58 -21.81 2.93
C PHE A 163 1.01 -23.15 3.53
N PHE A 164 0.87 -23.30 4.85
CA PHE A 164 1.39 -24.44 5.62
C PHE A 164 2.83 -24.82 5.26
N GLY A 165 3.69 -23.80 5.13
CA GLY A 165 5.13 -23.95 4.84
C GLY A 165 5.49 -24.17 3.38
N SER A 166 4.51 -24.29 2.46
CA SER A 166 4.78 -24.37 1.02
C SER A 166 4.61 -23.01 0.36
N THR A 167 5.67 -22.52 -0.31
CA THR A 167 5.65 -21.24 -1.01
C THR A 167 5.49 -21.44 -2.50
N ASN A 168 4.45 -20.85 -3.09
CA ASN A 168 4.18 -20.94 -4.53
C ASN A 168 3.86 -19.56 -5.11
N GLN A 169 4.19 -19.36 -6.37
CA GLN A 169 3.72 -18.20 -7.14
C GLN A 169 2.23 -18.36 -7.41
N LEU A 170 1.49 -17.26 -7.30
CA LEU A 170 0.07 -17.20 -7.56
C LEU A 170 -0.19 -16.94 -9.05
N GLY A 171 -1.35 -17.38 -9.55
CA GLY A 171 -1.81 -17.04 -10.90
C GLY A 171 -2.27 -15.57 -11.06
N ASN A 172 -2.32 -14.83 -9.95
CA ASN A 172 -2.81 -13.46 -9.89
C ASN A 172 -1.81 -12.57 -9.17
N SER A 173 -1.79 -11.30 -9.57
CA SER A 173 -1.28 -10.22 -8.73
C SER A 173 -2.20 -9.99 -7.52
N VAL A 174 -1.67 -9.40 -6.46
CA VAL A 174 -2.40 -9.13 -5.22
C VAL A 174 -2.68 -7.63 -5.11
N ASN A 175 -3.87 -7.26 -4.63
CA ASN A 175 -4.24 -5.86 -4.46
C ASN A 175 -3.37 -5.19 -3.38
N VAL A 176 -2.72 -4.09 -3.76
CA VAL A 176 -2.02 -3.21 -2.82
C VAL A 176 -1.84 -1.83 -3.45
N LYS A 177 -1.84 -0.78 -2.61
CA LYS A 177 -1.40 0.57 -2.95
C LYS A 177 -0.28 0.97 -2.01
N ILE A 178 0.74 1.62 -2.56
CA ILE A 178 1.93 2.06 -1.85
C ILE A 178 2.03 3.57 -2.01
N TYR A 179 2.18 4.30 -0.90
CA TYR A 179 2.37 5.74 -0.90
C TYR A 179 3.69 6.10 -0.22
N GLY A 180 4.26 7.24 -0.58
CA GLY A 180 5.54 7.68 -0.02
C GLY A 180 5.99 9.07 -0.43
N ASP A 181 7.27 9.33 -0.24
CA ASP A 181 7.90 10.65 -0.29
C ASP A 181 8.28 11.16 -1.69
N ARG A 182 7.70 10.60 -2.77
CA ARG A 182 7.96 11.12 -4.11
C ARG A 182 7.42 12.55 -4.22
N ALA A 183 8.32 13.51 -4.36
CA ALA A 183 7.99 14.91 -4.59
C ALA A 183 7.15 15.04 -5.86
N VAL A 184 5.83 15.16 -5.72
CA VAL A 184 4.95 15.62 -6.80
C VAL A 184 5.00 17.15 -6.75
N PRO A 185 5.47 17.85 -7.80
CA PRO A 185 5.42 19.30 -7.83
C PRO A 185 3.97 19.76 -7.68
N GLU A 186 3.65 20.42 -6.58
CA GLU A 186 2.29 20.89 -6.35
C GLU A 186 1.88 21.93 -7.41
N PRO A 187 0.58 21.99 -7.81
CA PRO A 187 0.07 23.00 -8.73
C PRO A 187 0.38 24.44 -8.29
N ALA A 188 0.48 24.68 -6.98
CA ALA A 188 0.86 25.97 -6.42
C ALA A 188 2.30 26.37 -6.78
N SER A 189 3.25 25.42 -6.77
CA SER A 189 4.64 25.67 -7.17
C SER A 189 4.75 26.06 -8.65
N MET A 190 3.95 25.43 -9.51
CA MET A 190 3.84 25.81 -10.93
C MET A 190 3.19 27.18 -11.11
N THR A 191 2.21 27.52 -10.28
CA THR A 191 1.55 28.82 -10.31
C THR A 191 2.50 29.94 -9.86
N VAL A 192 3.27 29.73 -8.79
CA VAL A 192 4.28 30.69 -8.31
C VAL A 192 5.42 30.84 -9.31
N LEU A 193 5.88 29.75 -9.93
CA LEU A 193 6.87 29.81 -11.01
C LEU A 193 6.32 30.58 -12.22
N GLY A 194 5.07 30.32 -12.61
CA GLY A 194 4.37 31.02 -13.69
C GLY A 194 4.22 32.52 -13.43
N LEU A 195 3.85 32.91 -12.21
CA LEU A 195 3.78 34.31 -11.79
C LEU A 195 5.17 34.96 -11.76
N GLY A 196 6.20 34.23 -11.32
CA GLY A 196 7.59 34.69 -11.31
C GLY A 196 8.12 34.98 -12.72
N VAL A 197 7.87 34.08 -13.68
CA VAL A 197 8.22 34.26 -15.09
C VAL A 197 7.44 35.42 -15.71
N ALA A 198 6.13 35.53 -15.43
CA ALA A 198 5.30 36.63 -15.92
C ALA A 198 5.76 38.00 -15.38
N ALA A 199 6.13 38.07 -14.10
CA ALA A 199 6.67 39.29 -13.50
C ALA A 199 8.02 39.70 -14.11
N LEU A 200 8.90 38.72 -14.38
CA LEU A 200 10.19 38.95 -15.01
C LEU A 200 10.03 39.43 -16.47
N ALA A 201 9.09 38.84 -17.22
CA ALA A 201 8.75 39.27 -18.57
C ALA A 201 8.18 40.70 -18.59
N ARG A 202 7.37 41.07 -17.61
CA ARG A 202 6.82 42.43 -17.45
C ARG A 202 7.92 43.45 -17.16
N LYS A 203 8.87 43.13 -16.27
CA LYS A 203 10.05 43.98 -15.99
C LYS A 203 10.93 44.16 -17.23
N ARG A 204 11.19 43.10 -18.01
CA ARG A 204 11.95 43.18 -19.27
C ARG A 204 11.26 44.05 -20.33
N ARG A 205 9.93 44.00 -20.45
CA ARG A 205 9.18 44.86 -21.38
C ARG A 205 9.20 46.34 -20.95
N ALA A 206 9.16 46.62 -19.65
CA ALA A 206 9.25 47.99 -19.14
C ALA A 206 10.64 48.61 -19.40
N ALA A 207 11.72 47.85 -19.21
CA ALA A 207 13.09 48.31 -19.43
C ALA A 207 13.45 48.57 -20.90
N LYS A 208 12.69 48.03 -21.87
CA LYS A 208 12.88 48.28 -23.31
C LYS A 208 12.15 49.53 -23.82
N ARG A 209 11.32 50.17 -22.99
CA ARG A 209 10.52 51.36 -23.32
C ARG A 209 11.03 52.65 -22.64
N ALA A 210 12.09 52.55 -21.84
CA ALA A 210 12.87 53.67 -21.34
C ALA A 210 14.14 53.80 -22.19
#